data_AF-A0A7V2EZQ9-F1
#
_entry.id   AF-A0A7V2EZQ9-F1
#
_cell.length_a   1.000
_cell.length_b   1.000
_cell.length_c   1.000
_cell.angle_alpha   90.00
_cell.angle_beta   90.00
_cell.angle_gamma   90.00
#
_symmetry.space_group_name_H-M   'P 1'
#
loop_
_entity.id
_entity.type
_entity.pdbx_description
1 polymer ?
#
loop_
_entity_poly.entity_id
_entity_poly.type
_entity_poly.pdbx_seq_one_letter_code
_entity_poly.pdbx_strand_id
1 'polypeptide(L)'
;EIHWGPRTIDLDVLLYDNIEMNNSELVIPHPRMKQRAFVLIPLRDIFNNTVPLEQDIGKLIEQCDDRGGVRLYKKASTIWSL
;
A
#
# COMPACT_ATOMS: atom_id res chain seq x y z
N GLU A 1 0.22 -17.99 -19.58
CA GLU A 1 0.23 -16.84 -18.66
C GLU A 1 1.33 -17.03 -17.63
N ILE A 2 1.98 -15.95 -17.20
CA ILE A 2 3.01 -16.00 -16.16
C ILE A 2 2.33 -15.59 -14.85
N HIS A 3 2.34 -16.48 -13.86
CA HIS A 3 1.88 -16.13 -12.51
C HIS A 3 2.77 -14.99 -11.97
N TRP A 4 2.15 -13.88 -11.55
CA TRP A 4 2.84 -12.60 -11.22
C TRP A 4 3.58 -11.94 -12.38
N GLY A 5 3.13 -12.16 -13.61
CA GLY A 5 3.60 -11.43 -14.77
C GLY A 5 3.20 -9.95 -14.76
N PRO A 6 3.78 -9.14 -15.66
CA PRO A 6 3.37 -7.76 -15.86
C PRO A 6 1.89 -7.68 -16.25
N ARG A 7 1.20 -6.67 -15.71
CA ARG A 7 -0.21 -6.39 -16.01
C ARG A 7 -0.45 -4.91 -16.22
N THR A 8 -1.42 -4.58 -17.06
CA THR A 8 -1.80 -3.18 -17.36
C THR A 8 -2.20 -2.42 -16.10
N ILE A 9 -2.94 -3.07 -15.20
CA ILE A 9 -3.39 -2.50 -13.94
C ILE A 9 -3.61 -3.58 -12.88
N ASP A 10 -3.43 -3.20 -11.62
CA ASP A 10 -3.73 -3.98 -10.44
C ASP A 10 -4.57 -3.18 -9.45
N LEU A 11 -5.59 -3.78 -8.87
CA LEU A 11 -6.44 -3.15 -7.86
C LEU A 11 -6.57 -4.10 -6.67
N ASP A 12 -5.88 -3.76 -5.58
CA ASP A 12 -5.97 -4.47 -4.30
C ASP A 12 -6.81 -3.64 -3.31
N VAL A 13 -7.82 -4.25 -2.69
CA VAL A 13 -8.53 -3.64 -1.54
C VAL A 13 -7.69 -3.87 -0.29
N LEU A 14 -7.15 -2.79 0.30
CA LEU A 14 -6.26 -2.87 1.45
C LEU A 14 -7.01 -2.89 2.79
N LEU A 15 -7.95 -1.95 2.95
CA LEU A 15 -8.68 -1.64 4.16
C LEU A 15 -10.10 -1.22 3.77
N TYR A 16 -11.07 -1.48 4.65
CA TYR A 16 -12.44 -1.01 4.47
C TYR A 16 -13.07 -0.73 5.83
N ASP A 17 -13.37 0.54 6.12
CA ASP A 17 -13.83 0.98 7.44
C ASP A 17 -13.02 0.32 8.58
N ASN A 18 -13.72 -0.27 9.56
CA ASN A 18 -13.15 -1.05 10.65
C ASN A 18 -13.50 -2.54 10.53
N ILE A 19 -13.72 -3.04 9.30
CA ILE A 19 -14.14 -4.43 9.10
C ILE A 19 -12.92 -5.36 9.07
N GLU A 20 -13.07 -6.51 9.71
CA GLU A 20 -12.21 -7.68 9.49
C GLU A 20 -13.01 -8.73 8.72
N MET A 21 -12.45 -9.20 7.61
CA MET A 21 -13.07 -10.18 6.75
C MET A 21 -12.03 -11.21 6.31
N ASN A 22 -12.40 -12.48 6.35
CA ASN A 22 -11.57 -13.58 5.85
C ASN A 22 -12.47 -14.63 5.21
N ASN A 23 -12.62 -14.56 3.89
CA ASN A 23 -13.33 -15.57 3.12
C ASN A 23 -12.55 -15.90 1.84
N SER A 24 -13.11 -16.78 1.00
CA SER A 24 -12.45 -17.26 -0.22
C SER A 24 -12.25 -16.19 -1.30
N GLU A 25 -13.02 -15.10 -1.26
CA GLU A 25 -13.02 -14.05 -2.28
C GLU A 25 -12.27 -12.78 -1.82
N LEU A 26 -12.29 -12.49 -0.52
CA LEU A 26 -11.79 -11.24 0.03
C LEU A 26 -11.24 -11.42 1.45
N VAL A 27 -10.06 -10.84 1.67
CA VAL A 27 -9.40 -10.77 2.98
C VAL A 27 -9.09 -9.30 3.27
N ILE A 28 -9.67 -8.78 4.35
CA ILE A 28 -9.47 -7.41 4.84
C ILE A 28 -9.11 -7.47 6.34
N PRO A 29 -8.03 -6.80 6.78
CA PRO A 29 -7.02 -6.09 5.98
C PRO A 29 -6.28 -6.99 4.99
N HIS A 30 -5.80 -6.42 3.87
CA HIS A 30 -5.11 -7.22 2.86
C HIS A 30 -3.90 -7.94 3.47
N PRO A 31 -3.80 -9.28 3.34
CA PRO A 31 -2.91 -10.09 4.17
C PRO A 31 -1.44 -9.79 3.95
N ARG A 32 -1.09 -9.26 2.76
CA ARG A 32 0.28 -8.94 2.37
C ARG A 32 0.62 -7.45 2.36
N MET A 33 -0.26 -6.57 2.84
CA MET A 33 -0.01 -5.13 2.74
C MET A 33 1.16 -4.66 3.61
N LYS A 34 1.39 -5.33 4.75
CA LYS A 34 2.41 -4.96 5.74
C LYS A 34 3.85 -5.31 5.32
N GLN A 35 4.03 -6.11 4.27
CA GLN A 35 5.35 -6.53 3.78
C GLN A 35 5.75 -5.87 2.46
N ARG A 36 5.00 -4.85 2.00
CA ARG A 36 5.21 -4.18 0.70
C ARG A 36 5.42 -2.69 0.88
N ALA A 37 6.63 -2.21 0.67
CA ALA A 37 6.95 -0.78 0.74
C ALA A 37 6.17 0.01 -0.32
N PHE A 38 5.93 -0.55 -1.52
CA PHE A 38 5.12 0.13 -2.54
C PHE A 38 3.65 0.29 -2.15
N VAL A 39 3.19 -0.40 -1.10
CA VAL A 39 1.88 -0.16 -0.47
C VAL A 39 2.01 0.82 0.69
N LEU A 40 2.94 0.56 1.61
CA LEU A 40 3.04 1.30 2.87
C LEU A 40 3.55 2.74 2.70
N ILE A 41 4.50 3.00 1.80
CA ILE A 41 5.02 4.36 1.60
C ILE A 41 3.90 5.30 1.09
N PRO A 42 3.15 4.98 0.02
CA PRO A 42 1.99 5.79 -0.38
C PRO A 42 0.91 5.88 0.70
N LEU A 43 0.67 4.80 1.44
CA LEU A 43 -0.34 4.80 2.50
C LEU A 43 0.02 5.77 3.64
N ARG A 44 1.31 5.86 3.99
CA ARG A 44 1.81 6.83 4.98
C ARG A 44 1.55 8.28 4.56
N ASP A 45 1.64 8.58 3.26
CA ASP A 45 1.41 9.92 2.73
C ASP A 45 -0.07 10.35 2.87
N ILE A 46 -0.99 9.39 2.91
CA ILE A 46 -2.44 9.63 3.10
C ILE A 46 -2.79 9.73 4.59
N PHE A 47 -2.20 8.86 5.41
CA PHE A 47 -2.61 8.65 6.80
C PHE A 47 -1.68 9.32 7.85
N ASN A 48 -0.71 10.14 7.42
CA ASN A 48 0.20 10.89 8.32
C ASN A 48 0.82 10.01 9.43
N ASN A 49 1.41 8.87 9.05
CA ASN A 49 2.03 7.89 9.94
C ASN A 49 1.08 7.08 10.86
N THR A 50 -0.25 7.28 10.76
CA THR A 50 -1.24 6.58 11.59
C THR A 50 -2.18 5.74 10.73
N VAL A 51 -1.87 4.46 10.55
CA VAL A 51 -2.76 3.52 9.85
C VAL A 51 -3.67 2.78 10.84
N PRO A 52 -4.89 2.36 10.43
CA PRO A 52 -5.80 1.55 11.25
C PRO A 52 -5.32 0.09 11.32
N LEU A 53 -4.05 -0.10 11.67
CA LEU A 53 -3.35 -1.39 11.78
C LEU A 53 -2.61 -1.54 13.12
N GLU A 54 -2.86 -0.62 14.06
CA GLU A 54 -2.28 -0.58 15.42
C GLU A 54 -0.74 -0.64 15.47
N GLN A 55 -0.07 -0.26 14.38
CA GLN A 55 1.37 -0.36 14.21
C GLN A 55 1.93 0.90 13.57
N ASP A 56 3.13 1.29 13.99
CA ASP A 56 3.88 2.37 13.36
C ASP A 56 4.27 1.96 11.93
N ILE A 57 3.78 2.71 10.95
CA ILE A 57 4.02 2.41 9.54
C ILE A 57 5.49 2.60 9.13
N GLY A 58 6.23 3.47 9.81
CA GLY A 58 7.67 3.63 9.62
C GLY A 58 8.42 2.34 9.90
N LYS A 59 8.13 1.69 11.03
CA LYS A 59 8.70 0.38 11.39
C LYS A 59 8.36 -0.71 10.38
N LEU A 60 7.14 -0.72 9.85
CA LEU A 60 6.73 -1.68 8.83
C LEU A 60 7.49 -1.44 7.51
N ILE A 61 7.66 -0.18 7.09
CA ILE A 61 8.44 0.17 5.91
C ILE A 61 9.88 -0.32 6.05
N GLU A 62 10.50 -0.14 7.22
CA GLU A 62 11.89 -0.58 7.48
C GLU A 62 12.10 -2.10 7.29
N GLN A 63 11.05 -2.90 7.50
CA GLN A 63 11.06 -4.35 7.34
C GLN A 63 10.86 -4.83 5.90
N CYS A 64 10.57 -3.91 4.97
CA CYS A 64 10.30 -4.26 3.57
C CYS A 64 11.57 -4.23 2.71
N ASP A 65 11.72 -5.21 1.82
CA ASP A 65 12.88 -5.33 0.93
C ASP A 65 12.77 -4.46 -0.34
N ASP A 66 11.54 -4.14 -0.76
CA ASP A 66 11.21 -3.41 -1.99
C ASP A 66 11.29 -1.89 -1.86
N ARG A 67 11.77 -1.36 -0.73
CA ARG A 67 11.91 0.09 -0.46
C ARG A 67 12.62 0.85 -1.58
N GLY A 68 13.67 0.25 -2.16
CA GLY A 68 14.45 0.87 -3.24
C GLY A 68 13.67 1.10 -4.55
N GLY A 69 12.53 0.42 -4.71
CA GLY A 69 11.66 0.54 -5.88
C GLY A 69 10.65 1.69 -5.81
N VAL A 70 10.48 2.32 -4.65
CA VAL A 70 9.49 3.39 -4.46
C VAL A 70 10.17 4.74 -4.56
N ARG A 71 9.68 5.61 -5.46
CA ARG A 71 10.20 6.97 -5.64
C ARG A 71 9.04 7.94 -5.81
N LEU A 72 9.22 9.15 -5.26
CA LEU A 72 8.30 10.25 -5.53
C LEU A 72 8.29 10.55 -7.03
N TYR A 73 7.12 10.46 -7.66
CA TYR A 73 6.99 10.76 -9.08
C TYR A 73 7.05 12.27 -9.34
N LYS A 74 5.99 13.01 -8.99
CA LYS A 74 5.88 14.47 -9.10
C LYS A 74 4.99 15.00 -7.98
N LYS A 75 5.22 16.24 -7.54
CA LYS A 75 4.32 16.92 -6.60
C LYS A 75 3.02 17.28 -7.29
N ALA A 76 1.90 17.22 -6.56
CA ALA A 76 0.59 17.64 -7.06
C ALA A 76 0.63 19.06 -7.63
N SER A 77 1.35 19.98 -6.98
CA SER A 77 1.56 21.35 -7.44
C SER A 77 2.24 21.46 -8.81
N THR A 78 2.97 20.43 -9.25
CA THR A 78 3.64 20.36 -10.56
C THR A 78 2.79 19.65 -11.61
N ILE A 79 1.82 18.84 -11.18
CA ILE A 79 0.90 18.10 -12.07
C ILE A 79 -0.30 18.99 -12.41
N TRP A 80 -0.83 19.70 -11.42
CA TRP A 80 -2.04 20.51 -11.52
C TRP A 80 -1.77 22.01 -11.65
N SER A 81 -0.53 22.42 -11.88
CA SER A 81 -0.20 23.78 -12.32
C SER A 81 -0.74 23.99 -13.73
N LEU A 82 -2.04 24.29 -13.80
CA LEU A 82 -2.66 25.07 -14.88
C LEU A 82 -2.21 26.52 -14.74
#